data_AF-Q0SNM5-F1
#
_entry.id   AF-Q0SNM5-F1
#
_cell.length_a   1.000
_cell.length_b   1.000
_cell.length_c   1.000
_cell.angle_alpha   90.00
_cell.angle_beta   90.00
_cell.angle_gamma   90.00
#
_symmetry.space_group_name_H-M   'P 1'
#
loop_
_entity.id
_entity.type
_entity.pdbx_description
1 polymer ?
#
loop_
_entity_poly.entity_id
_entity_poly.type
_entity_poly.pdbx_seq_one_letter_code
_entity_poly.pdbx_strand_id
1 'polypeptide(L)'
;MNNFLSFFFRAFFLLFLIVILFLFILLFVDFLGMYNTKRYFPDFVRTKFLGETSLVSGHNSNIILDEARLVKEREAIDIKNQQIEKLKEDLKLKEDSLNKLEFELKQKQKDLDLKQKVIDDIINKYNDEEANILQTAVYLMNMPPEDAVKRLEDLNPELAISYMRKIEELSRREGRLSIVPYWLSLMDSKKAAILIRKMSVSSLE
;
A
#
# COMPACT_ATOMS: atom_id res chain seq x y z
N MET A 1 -49.71 57.35 -58.84
CA MET A 1 -48.46 57.96 -58.31
C MET A 1 -48.17 57.58 -56.84
N ASN A 2 -48.66 56.41 -56.35
CA ASN A 2 -48.54 56.02 -54.93
C ASN A 2 -47.58 54.85 -54.67
N ASN A 3 -47.13 54.13 -55.71
CA ASN A 3 -46.19 53.01 -55.56
C ASN A 3 -44.72 53.46 -55.45
N PHE A 4 -44.35 54.60 -56.05
CA PHE A 4 -43.01 55.17 -55.88
C PHE A 4 -42.80 55.70 -54.45
N LEU A 5 -43.81 56.37 -53.89
CA LEU A 5 -43.73 56.91 -52.53
C LEU A 5 -43.60 55.80 -51.47
N SER A 6 -44.29 54.66 -51.64
CA SER A 6 -44.16 53.52 -50.73
C SER A 6 -42.82 52.79 -50.85
N PHE A 7 -42.23 52.74 -52.05
CA PHE A 7 -40.90 52.18 -52.26
C PHE A 7 -39.82 53.01 -51.58
N PHE A 8 -39.85 54.35 -51.73
CA PHE A 8 -38.93 55.24 -51.02
C PHE A 8 -39.09 55.18 -49.49
N PHE A 9 -40.33 55.09 -49.00
CA PHE A 9 -40.57 54.98 -47.55
C PHE A 9 -40.07 53.65 -46.98
N ARG A 10 -40.27 52.54 -47.70
CA ARG A 10 -39.72 51.22 -47.32
C ARG A 10 -38.19 51.21 -47.37
N ALA A 11 -37.59 51.80 -48.40
CA ALA A 11 -36.13 51.91 -48.52
C ALA A 11 -35.53 52.77 -47.40
N PHE A 12 -36.17 53.89 -47.06
CA PHE A 12 -35.75 54.75 -45.95
C PHE A 12 -35.86 54.03 -44.61
N PHE A 13 -36.95 53.30 -44.38
CA PHE A 13 -37.13 52.51 -43.15
C PHE A 13 -36.09 51.39 -43.03
N LEU A 14 -35.76 50.69 -44.14
CA LEU A 14 -34.72 49.66 -44.17
C LEU A 14 -33.33 50.25 -43.90
N LEU A 15 -33.04 51.43 -44.44
CA LEU A 15 -31.77 52.12 -44.21
C LEU A 15 -31.67 52.59 -42.75
N PHE A 16 -32.75 53.11 -42.18
CA PHE A 16 -32.81 53.49 -40.78
C PHE A 16 -32.66 52.27 -39.84
N LEU A 17 -33.28 51.14 -40.18
CA LEU A 17 -33.12 49.87 -39.46
C LEU A 17 -31.66 49.39 -39.48
N ILE A 18 -31.00 49.48 -40.63
CA ILE A 18 -29.57 49.16 -40.77
C ILE A 18 -28.71 50.06 -39.89
N VAL A 19 -29.00 51.36 -39.84
CA VAL A 19 -28.25 52.32 -38.99
C VAL A 19 -28.41 52.00 -37.51
N ILE A 20 -29.64 51.69 -37.06
CA ILE A 20 -29.89 51.27 -35.67
C ILE A 20 -29.17 49.97 -35.34
N LEU A 21 -29.21 48.99 -36.24
CA LEU A 21 -28.53 47.71 -36.05
C LEU A 21 -27.01 47.93 -35.92
N PHE A 22 -26.45 48.81 -36.74
CA PHE A 22 -25.03 49.17 -36.69
C PHE A 22 -24.65 49.83 -35.36
N LEU A 23 -25.52 50.72 -34.85
CA LEU A 23 -25.34 51.37 -33.56
C LEU A 23 -25.34 50.35 -32.41
N PHE A 24 -26.23 49.35 -32.49
CA PHE A 24 -26.34 48.29 -31.50
C PHE A 24 -25.10 47.38 -31.51
N ILE A 25 -24.59 47.04 -32.69
CA ILE A 25 -23.34 46.28 -32.86
C ILE A 25 -22.16 47.05 -32.24
N LEU A 26 -22.08 48.36 -32.46
CA LEU A 26 -21.03 49.21 -31.91
C LEU A 26 -21.05 49.26 -30.37
N LEU A 27 -22.24 49.40 -29.77
CA LEU A 27 -22.39 49.34 -28.31
C LEU A 27 -22.08 47.96 -27.74
N PHE A 28 -22.43 46.89 -28.45
CA PHE A 28 -22.17 45.53 -28.01
C PHE A 28 -20.66 45.20 -28.02
N VAL A 29 -19.92 45.72 -29.01
CA VAL A 29 -18.46 45.63 -29.06
C VAL A 29 -17.80 46.40 -27.90
N ASP A 30 -18.35 47.56 -27.52
CA ASP A 30 -17.88 48.32 -26.34
C ASP A 30 -18.13 47.54 -25.03
N PHE A 31 -19.30 46.87 -24.91
CA PHE A 31 -19.64 46.03 -23.75
C PHE A 31 -18.73 44.80 -23.60
N LEU A 32 -18.23 44.23 -24.70
CA LEU A 32 -17.27 43.12 -24.67
C LEU A 32 -15.86 43.54 -24.21
N GLY A 33 -15.58 44.85 -24.07
CA GLY A 33 -14.31 45.36 -23.52
C GLY A 33 -13.07 45.05 -24.38
N MET A 34 -13.25 44.58 -25.62
CA MET A 34 -12.16 44.22 -26.54
C MET A 34 -11.58 45.42 -27.31
N TYR A 35 -12.29 46.56 -27.33
CA TYR A 35 -11.84 47.81 -27.97
C TYR A 35 -12.17 49.03 -27.09
N ASN A 36 -11.18 49.86 -26.77
CA ASN A 36 -11.38 51.15 -26.07
C ASN A 36 -11.96 52.19 -27.06
N THR A 37 -13.28 52.18 -27.29
CA THR A 37 -13.99 53.13 -28.18
C THR A 37 -14.24 54.50 -27.55
N LYS A 38 -13.71 54.76 -26.34
CA LYS A 38 -13.63 56.11 -25.72
C LYS A 38 -12.87 57.16 -26.55
N ARG A 39 -12.29 56.80 -27.70
CA ARG A 39 -11.56 57.70 -28.61
C ARG A 39 -12.39 58.22 -29.80
N TYR A 40 -13.62 57.76 -29.98
CA TYR A 40 -14.49 58.18 -31.09
C TYR A 40 -15.74 58.96 -30.67
N PHE A 41 -15.90 59.24 -29.36
CA PHE A 41 -16.94 60.14 -28.90
C PHE A 41 -16.53 61.59 -29.20
N PRO A 42 -17.30 62.35 -30.02
CA PRO A 42 -17.02 63.76 -30.26
C PRO A 42 -17.20 64.57 -28.96
N ASP A 43 -16.24 65.46 -28.70
CA ASP A 43 -16.08 66.25 -27.46
C ASP A 43 -17.33 67.06 -27.03
N PHE A 44 -18.30 67.25 -27.92
CA PHE A 44 -19.52 68.03 -27.66
C PHE A 44 -20.52 67.38 -26.68
N VAL A 45 -20.41 66.07 -26.41
CA VAL A 45 -21.33 65.39 -25.46
C VAL A 45 -20.79 65.43 -24.02
N ARG A 46 -19.48 65.65 -23.85
CA ARG A 46 -18.84 65.65 -22.53
C ARG A 46 -19.18 66.89 -21.69
N THR A 47 -19.57 67.99 -22.32
CA THR A 47 -19.83 69.27 -21.66
C THR A 47 -21.22 69.38 -21.03
N LYS A 48 -22.12 68.40 -21.23
CA LYS A 48 -23.49 68.46 -20.68
C LYS A 48 -23.83 67.39 -19.65
N PHE A 49 -22.95 66.40 -19.44
CA PHE A 49 -23.26 65.22 -18.61
C PHE A 49 -22.29 64.96 -17.45
N LEU A 50 -21.27 65.79 -17.25
CA LEU A 50 -20.47 65.77 -16.01
C LEU A 50 -20.73 67.04 -15.22
N GLY A 51 -21.72 66.96 -14.33
CA GLY A 51 -21.80 67.85 -13.17
C GLY A 51 -20.48 67.80 -12.40
N GLU A 52 -20.12 68.96 -11.86
CA GLU A 52 -18.95 69.21 -11.03
C GLU A 52 -18.63 68.03 -10.10
N THR A 53 -17.56 67.32 -10.42
CA THR A 53 -16.86 66.54 -9.40
C THR A 53 -15.97 67.53 -8.67
N SER A 54 -16.51 68.10 -7.61
CA SER A 54 -15.78 68.91 -6.65
C SER A 54 -14.54 68.14 -6.19
N LEU A 55 -13.39 68.79 -6.37
CA LEU A 55 -12.09 68.38 -5.85
C LEU A 55 -12.15 68.38 -4.32
N VAL A 56 -12.58 67.27 -3.73
CA VAL A 56 -12.37 66.97 -2.31
C VAL A 56 -11.24 65.96 -2.22
N SER A 57 -10.04 66.46 -1.89
CA SER A 57 -8.86 65.73 -1.42
C SER A 57 -8.67 64.29 -1.90
N GLY A 58 -7.99 64.13 -3.05
CA GLY A 58 -7.44 62.85 -3.51
C GLY A 58 -6.33 62.25 -2.63
N HIS A 59 -6.07 62.80 -1.44
CA HIS A 59 -5.12 62.22 -0.49
C HIS A 59 -5.81 61.21 0.44
N ASN A 60 -6.95 61.55 1.04
CA ASN A 60 -7.61 60.70 2.04
C ASN A 60 -8.33 59.48 1.41
N SER A 61 -8.89 59.60 0.21
CA SER A 61 -9.55 58.49 -0.48
C SER A 61 -8.57 57.39 -0.93
N ASN A 62 -7.36 57.78 -1.34
CA ASN A 62 -6.29 56.84 -1.69
C ASN A 62 -5.73 56.12 -0.46
N ILE A 63 -5.57 56.84 0.67
CA ILE A 63 -5.13 56.24 1.94
C ILE A 63 -6.12 55.17 2.44
N ILE A 64 -7.43 55.44 2.37
CA ILE A 64 -8.47 54.47 2.78
C ILE A 64 -8.46 53.20 1.90
N LEU A 65 -8.21 53.36 0.60
CA LEU A 65 -8.13 52.22 -0.33
C LEU A 65 -6.87 51.37 -0.11
N ASP A 66 -5.75 52.01 0.20
CA ASP A 66 -4.49 51.31 0.48
C ASP A 66 -4.55 50.57 1.83
N GLU A 67 -5.17 51.16 2.85
CA GLU A 67 -5.46 50.46 4.11
C GLU A 67 -6.33 49.22 3.88
N ALA A 68 -7.39 49.33 3.07
CA ALA A 68 -8.26 48.19 2.73
C ALA A 68 -7.52 47.10 1.94
N ARG A 69 -6.57 47.46 1.06
CA ARG A 69 -5.71 46.49 0.36
C ARG A 69 -4.80 45.76 1.34
N LEU A 70 -4.13 46.49 2.24
CA LEU A 70 -3.24 45.91 3.24
C LEU A 70 -3.98 44.94 4.18
N VAL A 71 -5.22 45.26 4.55
CA VAL A 71 -6.06 44.35 5.35
C VAL A 71 -6.34 43.06 4.57
N LYS A 72 -6.76 43.14 3.30
CA LYS A 72 -7.01 41.95 2.47
C LYS A 72 -5.76 41.10 2.24
N GLU A 73 -4.60 41.73 2.08
CA GLU A 73 -3.33 41.01 1.95
C GLU A 73 -2.99 40.26 3.24
N ARG A 74 -3.18 40.89 4.40
CA ARG A 74 -2.98 40.25 5.72
C ARG A 74 -3.93 39.08 5.92
N GLU A 75 -5.22 39.24 5.58
CA GLU A 75 -6.20 38.16 5.64
C GLU A 75 -5.81 37.00 4.71
N ALA A 76 -5.36 37.28 3.48
CA ALA A 76 -4.91 36.26 2.55
C ALA A 76 -3.66 35.51 3.07
N ILE A 77 -2.74 36.22 3.73
CA ILE A 77 -1.57 35.63 4.39
C ILE A 77 -2.00 34.76 5.56
N ASP A 78 -2.94 35.21 6.41
CA ASP A 78 -3.43 34.44 7.55
C ASP A 78 -4.12 33.15 7.10
N ILE A 79 -4.98 33.21 6.09
CA ILE A 79 -5.63 32.03 5.50
C ILE A 79 -4.58 31.03 4.98
N LYS A 80 -3.52 31.51 4.30
CA LYS A 80 -2.43 30.65 3.83
C LYS A 80 -1.65 30.02 4.99
N ASN A 81 -1.36 30.79 6.04
CA ASN A 81 -0.67 30.27 7.23
C ASN A 81 -1.51 29.18 7.91
N GLN A 82 -2.82 29.40 8.07
CA GLN A 82 -3.74 28.40 8.60
C GLN A 82 -3.77 27.12 7.75
N GLN A 83 -3.73 27.24 6.41
CA GLN A 83 -3.64 26.09 5.51
C GLN A 83 -2.30 25.34 5.67
N ILE A 84 -1.19 26.06 5.79
CA ILE A 84 0.14 25.47 6.00
C ILE A 84 0.19 24.73 7.34
N GLU A 85 -0.34 25.30 8.42
CA GLU A 85 -0.37 24.62 9.72
C GLU A 85 -1.23 23.35 9.67
N LYS A 86 -2.41 23.39 9.03
CA LYS A 86 -3.22 22.17 8.81
C LYS A 86 -2.46 21.10 8.04
N LEU A 87 -1.76 21.47 6.95
CA LEU A 87 -0.95 20.54 6.18
C LEU A 87 0.21 19.97 7.00
N LYS A 88 0.85 20.77 7.85
CA LYS A 88 1.90 20.29 8.77
C LYS A 88 1.36 19.31 9.79
N GLU A 89 0.20 19.59 10.38
CA GLU A 89 -0.47 18.68 11.30
C GLU A 89 -0.83 17.36 10.61
N ASP A 90 -1.43 17.41 9.42
CA ASP A 90 -1.76 16.22 8.62
C ASP A 90 -0.51 15.41 8.25
N LEU A 91 0.57 16.08 7.86
CA LEU A 91 1.85 15.43 7.56
C LEU A 91 2.43 14.76 8.80
N LYS A 92 2.40 15.43 9.95
CA LYS A 92 2.87 14.87 11.22
C LYS A 92 2.06 13.64 11.63
N LEU A 93 0.74 13.68 11.50
CA LEU A 93 -0.11 12.51 11.78
C LEU A 93 0.20 11.34 10.85
N LYS A 94 0.45 11.61 9.56
CA LYS A 94 0.87 10.59 8.60
C LYS A 94 2.24 10.02 8.96
N GLU A 95 3.22 10.86 9.27
CA GLU A 95 4.55 10.42 9.71
C GLU A 95 4.48 9.55 10.97
N ASP A 96 3.70 9.96 11.97
CA ASP A 96 3.50 9.18 13.19
C ASP A 96 2.84 7.82 12.89
N SER A 97 1.87 7.76 11.98
CA SER A 97 1.24 6.50 11.56
C SER A 97 2.20 5.59 10.79
N LEU A 98 3.04 6.17 9.91
CA LEU A 98 4.05 5.42 9.16
C LEU A 98 5.11 4.86 10.10
N ASN A 99 5.60 5.67 11.06
CA ASN A 99 6.56 5.23 12.06
C ASN A 99 6.02 4.07 12.92
N LYS A 100 4.74 4.12 13.30
CA LYS A 100 4.09 3.00 14.02
C LYS A 100 4.03 1.74 13.16
N LEU A 101 3.61 1.87 11.90
CA LEU A 101 3.55 0.74 10.97
C LEU A 101 4.94 0.16 10.71
N GLU A 102 5.96 0.99 10.52
CA GLU A 102 7.35 0.53 10.36
C GLU A 102 7.82 -0.23 11.59
N PHE A 103 7.52 0.26 12.80
CA PHE A 103 7.85 -0.44 14.03
C PHE A 103 7.13 -1.80 14.12
N GLU A 104 5.82 -1.83 13.85
CA GLU A 104 5.04 -3.08 13.84
C GLU A 104 5.56 -4.08 12.81
N LEU A 105 5.87 -3.63 11.59
CA LEU A 105 6.45 -4.47 10.54
C LEU A 105 7.81 -5.01 10.96
N LYS A 106 8.66 -4.17 11.57
CA LYS A 106 9.96 -4.59 12.08
C LYS A 106 9.86 -5.62 13.20
N GLN A 107 8.88 -5.49 14.10
CA GLN A 107 8.62 -6.49 15.13
C GLN A 107 8.13 -7.81 14.52
N LYS A 108 7.14 -7.75 13.62
CA LYS A 108 6.64 -8.93 12.90
C LYS A 108 7.76 -9.63 12.13
N GLN A 109 8.64 -8.87 11.47
CA GLN A 109 9.77 -9.42 10.75
C GLN A 109 10.75 -10.16 11.69
N LYS A 110 11.02 -9.60 12.88
CA LYS A 110 11.83 -10.27 13.90
C LYS A 110 11.16 -11.55 14.42
N ASP A 111 9.87 -11.51 14.67
CA ASP A 111 9.12 -12.69 15.11
C ASP A 111 9.14 -13.81 14.06
N LEU A 112 9.03 -13.45 12.79
CA LEU A 112 9.16 -14.40 11.68
C LEU A 112 10.58 -14.96 11.56
N ASP A 113 11.62 -14.14 11.70
CA ASP A 113 13.02 -14.58 11.71
C ASP A 113 13.30 -15.56 12.86
N LEU A 114 12.79 -15.27 14.06
CA LEU A 114 12.91 -16.17 15.21
C LEU A 114 12.18 -17.49 14.98
N LYS A 115 10.97 -17.45 14.42
CA LYS A 115 10.24 -18.68 14.06
C LYS A 115 10.98 -19.51 13.01
N GLN A 116 11.54 -18.85 11.99
CA GLN A 116 12.33 -19.53 10.96
C GLN A 116 13.55 -20.21 11.56
N LYS A 117 14.30 -19.51 12.43
CA LYS A 117 15.45 -20.10 13.12
C LYS A 117 15.08 -21.31 13.97
N VAL A 118 13.95 -21.24 14.70
CA VAL A 118 13.47 -22.38 15.48
C VAL A 118 13.10 -23.55 14.57
N ILE A 119 12.46 -23.30 13.43
CA ILE A 119 12.14 -24.34 12.45
C ILE A 119 13.42 -24.95 11.87
N ASP A 120 14.39 -24.13 11.47
CA ASP A 120 15.67 -24.59 10.94
C ASP A 120 16.42 -25.43 11.98
N ASP A 121 16.43 -25.02 13.24
CA ASP A 121 17.03 -25.78 14.35
C ASP A 121 16.31 -27.11 14.57
N ILE A 122 14.97 -27.15 14.47
CA ILE A 122 14.19 -28.39 14.59
C ILE A 122 14.51 -29.33 13.41
N ILE A 123 14.57 -28.81 12.19
CA ILE A 123 14.91 -29.59 10.98
C ILE A 123 16.32 -30.15 11.10
N ASN A 124 17.29 -29.33 11.51
CA ASN A 124 18.68 -29.77 11.69
C ASN A 124 18.78 -30.85 12.76
N LYS A 125 18.14 -30.67 13.92
CA LYS A 125 18.11 -31.70 14.97
C LYS A 125 17.48 -33.00 14.49
N TYR A 126 16.36 -32.92 13.76
CA TYR A 126 15.72 -34.10 13.21
C TYR A 126 16.61 -34.83 12.22
N ASN A 127 17.28 -34.10 11.32
CA ASN A 127 18.22 -34.67 10.35
C ASN A 127 19.43 -35.31 11.05
N ASP A 128 19.96 -34.66 12.09
CA ASP A 128 21.08 -35.18 12.88
C ASP A 128 20.67 -36.45 13.65
N GLU A 129 19.48 -36.46 14.26
CA GLU A 129 18.92 -37.65 14.91
C GLU A 129 18.71 -38.79 13.91
N GLU A 130 18.17 -38.51 12.72
CA GLU A 130 18.01 -39.52 11.68
C GLU A 130 19.36 -40.08 11.21
N ALA A 131 20.36 -39.21 11.00
CA ALA A 131 21.71 -39.63 10.62
C ALA A 131 22.37 -40.50 11.69
N ASN A 132 22.21 -40.15 12.97
CA ASN A 132 22.71 -40.93 14.11
C ASN A 132 22.02 -42.30 14.20
N ILE A 133 20.70 -42.34 14.01
CA ILE A 133 19.91 -43.58 13.97
C ILE A 133 20.37 -44.47 12.81
N LEU A 134 20.57 -43.90 11.63
CA LEU A 134 21.06 -44.61 10.46
C LEU A 134 22.45 -45.19 10.69
N GLN A 135 23.39 -44.39 11.20
CA GLN A 135 24.74 -44.86 11.49
C GLN A 135 24.75 -45.99 12.52
N THR A 136 23.95 -45.86 13.58
CA THR A 136 23.84 -46.88 14.62
C THR A 136 23.17 -48.15 14.09
N ALA A 137 22.14 -48.02 13.26
CA ALA A 137 21.51 -49.15 12.57
C ALA A 137 22.51 -49.93 11.70
N VAL A 138 23.32 -49.22 10.91
CA VAL A 138 24.38 -49.83 10.10
C VAL A 138 25.44 -50.51 10.99
N TYR A 139 25.81 -49.90 12.11
CA TYR A 139 26.75 -50.51 13.06
C TYR A 139 26.18 -51.81 13.66
N LEU A 140 24.92 -51.80 14.11
CA LEU A 140 24.27 -52.99 14.67
C LEU A 140 24.11 -54.11 13.63
N MET A 141 23.81 -53.78 12.36
CA MET A 141 23.71 -54.77 11.28
C MET A 141 25.04 -55.48 11.00
N ASN A 142 26.16 -54.79 11.19
CA ASN A 142 27.49 -55.32 10.91
C ASN A 142 28.15 -56.00 12.13
N MET A 143 27.50 -56.03 13.28
CA MET A 143 28.02 -56.72 14.47
C MET A 143 27.42 -58.12 14.62
N PRO A 144 28.04 -59.01 15.41
CA PRO A 144 27.48 -60.33 15.71
C PRO A 144 26.07 -60.22 16.31
N PRO A 145 25.11 -61.06 15.87
CA PRO A 145 23.70 -60.96 16.29
C PRO A 145 23.47 -60.97 17.81
N GLU A 146 24.23 -61.79 18.55
CA GLU A 146 24.12 -61.92 20.00
C GLU A 146 24.57 -60.63 20.72
N ASP A 147 25.60 -59.97 20.19
CA ASP A 147 26.09 -58.72 20.76
C ASP A 147 25.17 -57.55 20.40
N ALA A 148 24.60 -57.53 19.20
CA ALA A 148 23.57 -56.57 18.80
C ALA A 148 22.36 -56.64 19.74
N VAL A 149 21.91 -57.86 20.03
CA VAL A 149 20.79 -58.12 20.93
C VAL A 149 21.08 -57.61 22.34
N LYS A 150 22.24 -57.93 22.92
CA LYS A 150 22.63 -57.40 24.25
C LYS A 150 22.61 -55.87 24.27
N ARG A 151 23.14 -55.21 23.25
CA ARG A 151 23.13 -53.75 23.14
C ARG A 151 21.72 -53.20 23.05
N LEU A 152 20.85 -53.84 22.27
CA LEU A 152 19.44 -53.43 22.13
C LEU A 152 18.64 -53.62 23.43
N GLU A 153 18.96 -54.65 24.21
CA GLU A 153 18.32 -54.90 25.50
C GLU A 153 18.68 -53.86 26.57
N ASP A 154 19.87 -53.26 26.50
CA ASP A 154 20.31 -52.20 27.41
C ASP A 154 19.66 -50.85 27.10
N LEU A 155 19.03 -50.69 25.93
CA LEU A 155 18.39 -49.45 25.50
C LEU A 155 16.94 -49.35 25.99
N ASN A 156 16.43 -48.11 26.01
CA ASN A 156 15.00 -47.87 26.14
C ASN A 156 14.25 -48.52 24.95
N PRO A 157 13.13 -49.24 25.18
CA PRO A 157 12.29 -49.80 24.14
C PRO A 157 12.00 -48.88 22.95
N GLU A 158 11.80 -47.58 23.15
CA GLU A 158 11.49 -46.63 22.05
C GLU A 158 12.67 -46.42 21.10
N LEU A 159 13.87 -46.34 21.64
CA LEU A 159 15.09 -46.17 20.85
C LEU A 159 15.47 -47.49 20.15
N ALA A 160 15.32 -48.62 20.84
CA ALA A 160 15.51 -49.94 20.25
C ALA A 160 14.58 -50.17 19.05
N ILE A 161 13.31 -49.76 19.16
CA ILE A 161 12.35 -49.81 18.04
C ILE A 161 12.79 -48.91 16.89
N SER A 162 13.28 -47.71 17.17
CA SER A 162 13.73 -46.78 16.13
C SER A 162 14.89 -47.36 15.32
N TYR A 163 15.87 -47.97 15.98
CA TYR A 163 16.96 -48.69 15.31
C TYR A 163 16.45 -49.89 14.52
N MET A 164 15.60 -50.74 15.12
CA MET A 164 15.04 -51.91 14.44
C MET A 164 14.24 -51.52 13.18
N ARG A 165 13.43 -50.47 13.24
CA ARG A 165 12.68 -49.95 12.08
C ARG A 165 13.62 -49.44 11.00
N LYS A 166 14.66 -48.69 11.35
CA LYS A 166 15.64 -48.21 10.37
C LYS A 166 16.38 -49.37 9.71
N ILE A 167 16.69 -50.44 10.45
CA ILE A 167 17.31 -51.66 9.92
C ILE A 167 16.37 -52.40 8.96
N GLU A 168 15.08 -52.52 9.30
CA GLU A 168 14.06 -53.07 8.39
C GLU A 168 13.94 -52.24 7.11
N GLU A 169 13.95 -50.92 7.23
CA GLU A 169 13.91 -49.98 6.10
C GLU A 169 15.14 -50.16 5.20
N LEU A 170 16.35 -50.23 5.78
CA LEU A 170 17.60 -50.47 5.05
C LEU A 170 17.58 -51.84 4.35
N SER A 171 17.20 -52.90 5.06
CA SER A 171 17.11 -54.26 4.49
C SER A 171 16.14 -54.32 3.33
N ARG A 172 14.97 -53.67 3.46
CA ARG A 172 13.96 -53.57 2.39
C ARG A 172 14.50 -52.79 1.18
N ARG A 173 15.20 -51.67 1.41
CA ARG A 173 15.85 -50.89 0.35
C ARG A 173 16.91 -51.70 -0.41
N GLU A 174 17.65 -52.54 0.30
CA GLU A 174 18.65 -53.44 -0.28
C GLU A 174 18.06 -54.71 -0.91
N GLY A 175 16.74 -54.92 -0.82
CA GLY A 175 16.08 -56.14 -1.31
C GLY A 175 16.42 -57.40 -0.50
N ARG A 176 16.85 -57.25 0.75
CA ARG A 176 17.23 -58.34 1.66
C ARG A 176 16.16 -58.56 2.73
N LEU A 177 16.13 -59.77 3.28
CA LEU A 177 15.31 -60.06 4.47
C LEU A 177 15.88 -59.33 5.68
N SER A 178 15.01 -58.79 6.52
CA SER A 178 15.43 -58.14 7.78
C SER A 178 15.98 -59.15 8.77
N ILE A 179 17.06 -58.78 9.46
CA ILE A 179 17.64 -59.55 10.57
C ILE A 179 16.87 -59.36 11.89
N VAL A 180 16.00 -58.36 11.98
CA VAL A 180 15.25 -58.01 13.20
C VAL A 180 14.42 -59.18 13.77
N PRO A 181 13.68 -59.98 12.97
CA PRO A 181 12.97 -61.15 13.50
C PRO A 181 13.89 -62.15 14.18
N TYR A 182 15.11 -62.32 13.66
CA TYR A 182 16.11 -63.20 14.26
C TYR A 182 16.61 -62.63 15.60
N TRP A 183 16.91 -61.33 15.66
CA TRP A 183 17.29 -60.68 16.93
C TRP A 183 16.20 -60.77 18.00
N LEU A 184 14.93 -60.58 17.62
CA LEU A 184 13.80 -60.75 18.54
C LEU A 184 13.70 -62.18 19.09
N SER A 185 14.12 -63.19 18.32
CA SER A 185 14.14 -64.59 18.79
C SER A 185 15.27 -64.89 19.77
N LEU A 186 16.34 -64.10 19.75
CA LEU A 186 17.49 -64.21 20.65
C LEU A 186 17.35 -63.37 21.93
N MET A 187 16.43 -62.40 21.94
CA MET A 187 16.15 -61.53 23.09
C MET A 187 15.42 -62.23 24.24
N ASP A 188 15.49 -61.64 25.42
CA ASP A 188 14.61 -61.98 26.53
C ASP A 188 13.13 -61.88 26.10
N SER A 189 12.38 -62.95 26.36
CA SER A 189 10.99 -63.11 25.92
C SER A 189 10.07 -61.97 26.38
N LYS A 190 10.28 -61.40 27.57
CA LYS A 190 9.44 -60.29 28.06
C LYS A 190 9.78 -59.01 27.31
N LYS A 191 11.07 -58.71 27.10
CA LYS A 191 11.50 -57.54 26.32
C LYS A 191 11.05 -57.64 24.87
N ALA A 192 11.25 -58.79 24.22
CA ALA A 192 10.81 -59.02 22.85
C ALA A 192 9.30 -58.81 22.68
N ALA A 193 8.48 -59.34 23.60
CA ALA A 193 7.03 -59.13 23.57
C ALA A 193 6.63 -57.65 23.69
N ILE A 194 7.32 -56.88 24.53
CA ILE A 194 7.09 -55.43 24.67
C ILE A 194 7.41 -54.70 23.37
N LEU A 195 8.56 -55.00 22.75
CA LEU A 195 8.99 -54.39 21.50
C LEU A 195 8.01 -54.71 20.37
N ILE A 196 7.66 -55.98 20.18
CA ILE A 196 6.70 -56.43 19.15
C ILE A 196 5.37 -55.70 19.31
N ARG A 197 4.82 -55.65 20.53
CA ARG A 197 3.54 -54.96 20.80
C ARG A 197 3.62 -53.46 20.48
N LYS A 198 4.70 -52.78 20.88
CA LYS A 198 4.86 -51.35 20.59
C LYS A 198 5.05 -51.10 19.10
N MET A 199 5.79 -51.96 18.40
CA MET A 199 5.99 -51.87 16.96
C MET A 199 4.69 -52.04 16.17
N SER A 200 3.82 -52.98 16.59
CA SER A 200 2.54 -53.26 15.92
C SER A 200 1.48 -52.19 16.14
N VAL A 201 1.50 -51.51 17.30
CA VAL A 201 0.53 -50.44 17.60
C VAL A 201 0.93 -49.15 16.87
N SER A 202 2.22 -48.79 16.91
CA SER A 202 2.70 -47.56 16.26
C SER A 202 2.73 -47.65 14.72
N SER A 203 2.46 -48.82 14.11
CA SER A 203 2.26 -48.93 12.65
C SER A 203 0.81 -48.67 12.20
N LEU A 204 -0.11 -48.40 13.12
CA LEU A 204 -1.54 -48.19 12.85
C LEU A 204 -1.99 -46.73 13.00
N GLU A 205 -1.08 -45.83 13.37
CA GLU A 205 -1.25 -44.36 13.37
C GLU A 205 -0.43 -43.75 12.23
#